data_AF-A0AAD4NZI0-F1
#
_entry.id   AF-A0AAD4NZI0-F1
#
_cell.length_a   1.000
_cell.length_b   1.000
_cell.length_c   1.000
_cell.angle_alpha   90.00
_cell.angle_beta   90.00
_cell.angle_gamma   90.00
#
_symmetry.space_group_name_H-M   'P 1'
#
loop_
_entity.id
_entity.type
_entity.pdbx_description
1 polymer ?
#
loop_
_entity_poly.entity_id
_entity_poly.type
_entity_poly.pdbx_seq_one_letter_code
_entity_poly.pdbx_strand_id
1 'polypeptide(L)'
;MENFHSVSSCLELTMAIPGFSSSSLLFSGGPAPRKKLRLTKEQSRLLEESFRQNHTLNPREKETLAEMLRLKPRQVEVWFQNRRARSKLKQTEMECEYLKRWFGSLSEQNRKLQKEVEELRAIKVGSHPNGHHSPPPSALTMCPRCERVTATTTASTKMSSHLRHRQPSAACYN
;
A
#
# COMPACT_ATOMS: atom_id res chain seq x y z
N MET A 1 19.33 -24.03 6.15
CA MET A 1 19.27 -24.14 7.63
C MET A 1 19.38 -22.74 8.22
N GLU A 2 18.41 -21.87 7.95
CA GLU A 2 18.40 -20.50 8.47
C GLU A 2 16.99 -20.26 8.95
N ASN A 3 16.81 -19.97 10.25
CA ASN A 3 15.60 -19.39 10.88
C ASN A 3 15.60 -19.53 12.42
N PHE A 4 16.63 -20.13 13.02
CA PHE A 4 16.71 -20.24 14.50
C PHE A 4 17.14 -18.94 15.19
N HIS A 5 17.76 -17.98 14.48
CA HIS A 5 18.16 -16.69 15.07
C HIS A 5 16.97 -15.77 15.40
N SER A 6 15.83 -15.91 14.70
CA SER A 6 14.62 -15.09 14.96
C SER A 6 13.88 -15.52 16.24
N VAL A 7 14.05 -16.78 16.69
CA VAL A 7 13.36 -17.31 17.88
C VAL A 7 13.93 -16.74 19.20
N SER A 8 15.17 -16.24 19.19
CA SER A 8 15.79 -15.62 20.37
C SER A 8 15.27 -14.20 20.63
N SER A 9 14.90 -13.47 19.57
CA SER A 9 14.30 -12.12 19.67
C SER A 9 12.87 -12.15 20.27
N CYS A 10 12.19 -13.30 20.19
CA CYS A 10 10.82 -13.48 20.70
C CYS A 10 10.65 -13.29 22.22
N LEU A 11 11.72 -13.29 23.03
CA LEU A 11 11.62 -12.98 24.46
C LEU A 11 11.67 -11.47 24.74
N GLU A 12 12.37 -10.68 23.93
CA GLU A 12 12.44 -9.22 24.12
C GLU A 12 11.21 -8.49 23.55
N LEU A 13 10.57 -9.04 22.50
CA LEU A 13 9.42 -8.40 21.85
C LEU A 13 8.09 -8.47 22.62
N THR A 14 8.07 -9.02 23.84
CA THR A 14 6.87 -9.01 24.70
C THR A 14 6.52 -7.61 25.22
N MET A 15 7.38 -6.61 25.02
CA MET A 15 7.17 -5.24 25.52
C MET A 15 6.35 -4.32 24.60
N ALA A 16 5.86 -4.77 23.44
CA ALA A 16 5.24 -3.87 22.46
C ALA A 16 3.84 -4.32 21.95
N ILE A 17 3.02 -4.97 22.78
CA ILE A 17 1.61 -5.22 22.45
C ILE A 17 0.71 -4.20 23.19
N PRO A 18 0.11 -3.21 22.51
CA PRO A 18 -0.90 -2.35 23.12
C PRO A 18 -2.14 -3.20 23.48
N GLY A 19 -2.48 -3.25 24.77
CA GLY A 19 -3.57 -4.07 25.32
C GLY A 19 -3.14 -5.11 26.37
N PHE A 20 -1.85 -5.29 26.62
CA PHE A 20 -1.39 -6.08 27.77
C PHE A 20 -1.50 -5.23 29.05
N SER A 21 -2.66 -5.30 29.72
CA SER A 21 -2.82 -4.72 31.05
C SER A 21 -1.92 -5.49 32.02
N SER A 22 -0.87 -4.84 32.53
CA SER A 22 0.09 -5.38 33.52
C SER A 22 -0.56 -5.85 34.84
N SER A 23 -1.87 -5.70 34.99
CA SER A 23 -2.64 -6.00 36.20
C SER A 23 -2.71 -7.48 36.58
N SER A 24 -2.12 -8.40 35.80
CA SER A 24 -2.06 -9.84 36.15
C SER A 24 -0.67 -10.33 36.60
N LEU A 25 0.31 -9.45 36.81
CA LEU A 25 1.62 -9.83 37.34
C LEU A 25 1.73 -9.76 38.88
N LEU A 26 0.61 -9.51 39.58
CA LEU A 26 0.54 -9.58 41.04
C LEU A 26 -0.11 -10.92 41.47
N PHE A 27 0.66 -12.00 41.39
CA PHE A 27 0.44 -13.17 42.26
C PHE A 27 1.79 -13.64 42.81
N SER A 28 2.05 -13.18 44.03
CA SER A 28 2.86 -13.75 45.11
C SER A 28 4.05 -14.66 44.76
N GLY A 29 5.26 -14.20 45.10
CA GLY A 29 6.39 -15.05 45.53
C GLY A 29 7.62 -15.15 44.62
N GLY A 30 8.57 -14.22 44.78
CA GLY A 30 10.03 -14.42 44.60
C GLY A 30 10.62 -14.46 43.17
N PRO A 31 11.84 -13.91 42.93
CA PRO A 31 12.50 -13.95 41.64
C PRO A 31 13.25 -15.27 41.47
N ALA A 32 12.52 -16.35 41.18
CA ALA A 32 13.15 -17.56 40.64
C ALA A 32 13.16 -17.45 39.10
N PRO A 33 14.28 -17.68 38.42
CA PRO A 33 14.32 -17.73 36.96
C PRO A 33 13.37 -18.85 36.51
N ARG A 34 12.20 -18.45 36.00
CA ARG A 34 11.15 -19.39 35.59
C ARG A 34 11.72 -20.27 34.48
N LYS A 35 11.95 -21.55 34.79
CA LYS A 35 12.42 -22.55 33.84
C LYS A 35 11.55 -22.51 32.59
N LYS A 36 12.17 -22.27 31.43
CA LYS A 36 11.48 -22.23 30.14
C LYS A 36 10.73 -23.54 29.94
N LEU A 37 9.43 -23.44 29.65
CA LEU A 37 8.60 -24.60 29.34
C LEU A 37 9.17 -25.33 28.12
N ARG A 38 9.53 -26.60 28.29
CA ARG A 38 9.91 -27.51 27.20
C ARG A 38 8.73 -28.44 26.94
N LEU A 39 8.10 -28.29 25.79
CA LEU A 39 7.02 -29.16 25.35
C LEU A 39 7.60 -30.30 24.51
N THR A 40 7.00 -31.48 24.60
CA THR A 40 7.29 -32.56 23.65
C THR A 40 6.75 -32.21 22.27
N LYS A 41 7.23 -32.93 21.24
CA LYS A 41 6.74 -32.77 19.86
C LYS A 41 5.23 -33.02 19.77
N GLU A 42 4.76 -34.06 20.47
CA GLU A 42 3.34 -34.42 20.47
C GLU A 42 2.47 -33.39 21.20
N GLN A 43 2.93 -32.88 22.36
CA GLN A 43 2.23 -31.80 23.06
C GLN A 43 2.10 -30.55 22.18
N SER A 44 3.19 -30.20 21.48
CA SER A 44 3.18 -29.04 20.57
C SER A 44 2.22 -29.24 19.41
N ARG A 45 2.18 -30.45 18.83
CA ARG A 45 1.26 -30.82 17.73
C ARG A 45 -0.20 -30.65 18.14
N LEU A 46 -0.58 -31.17 19.31
CA LEU A 46 -1.95 -31.07 19.83
C LEU A 46 -2.35 -29.62 20.17
N LEU A 47 -1.42 -28.84 20.73
CA LEU A 47 -1.63 -27.40 20.96
C LEU A 47 -1.85 -26.64 19.65
N GLU A 48 -1.08 -26.95 18.61
CA GLU A 48 -1.25 -26.34 17.28
C GLU A 48 -2.54 -26.77 16.58
N GLU A 49 -2.96 -28.02 16.75
CA GLU A 49 -4.24 -28.53 16.24
C GLU A 49 -5.43 -27.83 16.91
N SER A 50 -5.43 -27.76 18.24
CA SER A 50 -6.44 -27.01 19.00
C SER A 50 -6.43 -25.52 18.59
N PHE A 51 -5.25 -24.91 18.47
CA PHE A 51 -5.14 -23.52 18.04
C PHE A 51 -5.69 -23.28 16.64
N ARG A 52 -5.51 -24.21 15.69
CA ARG A 52 -6.09 -24.08 14.33
C ARG A 52 -7.61 -24.08 14.33
N GLN A 53 -8.24 -24.79 15.26
CA GLN A 53 -9.69 -24.83 15.40
C GLN A 53 -10.22 -23.56 16.06
N ASN A 54 -9.55 -23.11 17.13
CA ASN A 54 -9.94 -21.90 17.84
C ASN A 54 -8.70 -21.13 18.35
N HIS A 55 -8.52 -19.91 17.86
CA HIS A 55 -7.41 -19.04 18.22
C HIS A 55 -7.55 -18.46 19.65
N THR A 56 -8.75 -18.58 20.24
CA THR A 56 -9.14 -18.03 21.54
C THR A 56 -9.52 -19.16 22.48
N LEU A 57 -8.72 -19.39 23.52
CA LEU A 57 -8.91 -20.54 24.40
C LEU A 57 -9.98 -20.25 25.46
N ASN A 58 -11.08 -21.00 25.45
CA ASN A 58 -12.10 -20.88 26.50
C ASN A 58 -11.63 -21.50 27.83
N PRO A 59 -12.14 -21.06 29.00
CA PRO A 59 -11.71 -21.60 30.30
C PRO A 59 -11.87 -23.12 30.43
N ARG A 60 -13.01 -23.67 29.97
CA ARG A 60 -13.27 -25.11 29.99
C ARG A 60 -12.33 -25.88 29.07
N GLU A 61 -12.13 -25.39 27.85
CA GLU A 61 -11.20 -25.99 26.87
C GLU A 61 -9.76 -25.96 27.39
N LYS A 62 -9.36 -24.87 28.07
CA LYS A 62 -8.06 -24.75 28.71
C LYS A 62 -7.84 -25.86 29.74
N GLU A 63 -8.82 -26.12 30.59
CA GLU A 63 -8.74 -27.17 31.62
C GLU A 63 -8.64 -28.55 30.97
N THR A 64 -9.53 -28.87 30.02
CA THR A 64 -9.50 -30.14 29.30
C THR A 64 -8.17 -30.37 28.56
N LEU A 65 -7.65 -29.34 27.89
CA LEU A 65 -6.40 -29.42 27.16
C LEU A 65 -5.19 -29.55 28.11
N ALA A 66 -5.22 -28.87 29.25
CA ALA A 66 -4.20 -28.98 30.28
C ALA A 66 -4.13 -30.40 30.87
N GLU A 67 -5.30 -30.99 31.17
CA GLU A 67 -5.40 -32.37 31.67
C GLU A 67 -4.89 -33.38 30.64
N MET A 68 -5.36 -33.29 29.39
CA MET A 68 -4.97 -34.19 28.31
C MET A 68 -3.47 -34.14 28.03
N LEU A 69 -2.86 -32.95 28.10
CA LEU A 69 -1.43 -32.76 27.84
C LEU A 69 -0.55 -32.92 29.08
N ARG A 70 -1.14 -33.14 30.26
CA ARG A 70 -0.46 -33.15 31.57
C ARG A 70 0.36 -31.88 31.82
N LEU A 71 -0.20 -30.73 31.46
CA LEU A 71 0.39 -29.40 31.66
C LEU A 71 -0.41 -28.60 32.68
N LYS A 72 0.20 -27.56 33.26
CA LYS A 72 -0.55 -26.61 34.08
C LYS A 72 -1.44 -25.74 33.18
N PRO A 73 -2.67 -25.38 33.58
CA PRO A 73 -3.54 -24.49 32.79
C PRO A 73 -2.86 -23.18 32.38
N ARG A 74 -2.02 -22.62 33.26
CA ARG A 74 -1.22 -21.43 32.97
C ARG A 74 -0.20 -21.63 31.83
N GLN A 75 0.38 -22.82 31.70
CA GLN A 75 1.33 -23.13 30.63
C GLN A 75 0.63 -23.16 29.26
N VAL A 76 -0.57 -23.74 29.21
CA VAL A 76 -1.42 -23.74 28.02
C VAL A 76 -1.82 -22.31 27.66
N GLU A 77 -2.27 -21.52 28.64
CA GLU A 77 -2.62 -20.11 28.43
C GLU A 77 -1.45 -19.29 27.86
N VAL A 78 -0.27 -19.37 28.49
CA VAL A 78 0.94 -18.66 28.02
C VAL A 78 1.35 -19.13 26.64
N TRP A 79 1.22 -20.42 26.34
CA TRP A 79 1.50 -20.94 25.00
C TRP A 79 0.58 -20.31 23.94
N PHE A 80 -0.72 -20.21 24.21
CA PHE A 80 -1.69 -19.58 23.31
C PHE A 80 -1.40 -18.08 23.12
N GLN A 81 -1.05 -17.37 24.20
CA GLN A 81 -0.63 -15.97 24.13
C GLN A 81 0.60 -15.81 23.23
N ASN A 82 1.65 -16.61 23.46
CA ASN A 82 2.87 -16.59 22.67
C ASN A 82 2.64 -17.01 21.22
N ARG A 83 1.69 -17.93 20.96
CA ARG A 83 1.33 -18.34 19.61
C ARG A 83 0.66 -17.21 18.84
N ARG A 84 -0.27 -16.47 19.48
CA ARG A 84 -0.91 -15.28 18.89
C ARG A 84 0.09 -14.15 18.64
N ALA A 85 0.97 -13.87 19.61
CA ALA A 85 2.02 -12.86 19.45
C ALA A 85 2.91 -13.16 18.23
N ARG A 86 3.37 -14.40 18.08
CA ARG A 86 4.17 -14.83 16.92
C ARG A 86 3.40 -14.72 15.59
N SER A 87 2.12 -15.07 15.56
CA SER A 87 1.29 -14.88 14.36
C SER A 87 1.18 -13.41 13.97
N LYS A 88 0.94 -12.53 14.95
CA LYS A 88 0.83 -11.09 14.72
C LYS A 88 2.15 -10.50 14.22
N LEU A 89 3.27 -10.89 14.83
CA LEU A 89 4.60 -10.45 14.40
C LEU A 89 4.87 -10.85 12.94
N LYS A 90 4.67 -12.13 12.60
CA LYS A 90 4.86 -12.62 11.24
C LYS A 90 3.97 -11.87 10.24
N GLN A 91 2.73 -11.57 10.63
CA GLN A 91 1.83 -10.78 9.80
C GLN A 91 2.38 -9.36 9.56
N THR A 92 2.80 -8.66 10.60
CA THR A 92 3.36 -7.30 10.48
C THR A 92 4.66 -7.26 9.67
N GLU A 93 5.50 -8.29 9.78
CA GLU A 93 6.73 -8.42 8.98
C GLU A 93 6.39 -8.54 7.49
N MET A 94 5.44 -9.42 7.14
CA MET A 94 4.98 -9.58 5.76
C MET A 94 4.33 -8.30 5.20
N GLU A 95 3.52 -7.60 6.01
CA GLU A 95 2.92 -6.32 5.63
C GLU A 95 3.98 -5.25 5.37
N CYS A 96 5.00 -5.19 6.21
CA CYS A 96 6.12 -4.26 6.05
C CYS A 96 6.90 -4.53 4.75
N GLU A 97 7.18 -5.80 4.44
CA GLU A 97 7.83 -6.16 3.17
C GLU A 97 6.96 -5.81 1.95
N TYR A 98 5.66 -6.08 2.02
CA TYR A 98 4.73 -5.72 0.96
C TYR A 98 4.70 -4.21 0.72
N LEU A 99 4.57 -3.41 1.77
CA LEU A 99 4.55 -1.95 1.68
C LEU A 99 5.86 -1.39 1.14
N LYS A 100 7.01 -1.94 1.55
CA LYS A 100 8.33 -1.55 1.02
C LYS A 100 8.42 -1.78 -0.50
N ARG A 101 7.98 -2.96 -0.97
CA ARG A 101 7.98 -3.29 -2.40
C ARG A 101 7.05 -2.35 -3.18
N TRP A 102 5.85 -2.11 -2.65
CA TRP A 102 4.88 -1.21 -3.26
C TRP A 102 5.41 0.22 -3.36
N PHE A 103 5.99 0.74 -2.27
CA PHE A 103 6.59 2.07 -2.24
C PHE A 103 7.74 2.20 -3.26
N GLY A 104 8.59 1.17 -3.38
CA GLY A 104 9.64 1.13 -4.40
C GLY A 104 9.09 1.22 -5.83
N SER A 105 8.04 0.46 -6.13
CA SER A 105 7.38 0.50 -7.44
C SER A 105 6.76 1.87 -7.74
N LEU A 106 6.04 2.43 -6.77
CA LEU A 106 5.40 3.73 -6.92
C LEU A 106 6.42 4.86 -7.09
N SER A 107 7.52 4.79 -6.33
CA SER A 107 8.64 5.75 -6.45
C SER A 107 9.28 5.71 -7.84
N GLU A 108 9.46 4.50 -8.40
CA GLU A 108 10.00 4.34 -9.75
C GLU A 108 9.05 4.91 -10.82
N GLN A 109 7.75 4.65 -10.69
CA GLN A 109 6.75 5.22 -11.60
C GLN A 109 6.71 6.74 -11.50
N ASN A 110 6.78 7.30 -10.28
CA ASN A 110 6.78 8.74 -10.06
C ASN A 110 8.03 9.38 -10.68
N ARG A 111 9.21 8.76 -10.50
CA ARG A 111 10.46 9.20 -11.14
C ARG A 111 10.36 9.21 -12.68
N LYS A 112 9.77 8.16 -13.26
CA LYS A 112 9.55 8.08 -14.72
C LYS A 112 8.64 9.20 -15.22
N LEU A 113 7.49 9.37 -14.58
CA LEU A 113 6.55 10.45 -14.92
C LEU A 113 7.17 11.84 -14.77
N GLN A 114 7.97 12.07 -13.73
CA GLN A 114 8.68 13.34 -13.56
C GLN A 114 9.67 13.59 -14.70
N LYS A 115 10.38 12.55 -15.15
CA LYS A 115 11.29 12.65 -16.29
C LYS A 115 10.53 12.96 -17.59
N GLU A 116 9.43 12.26 -17.85
CA GLU A 116 8.56 12.52 -19.02
C GLU A 116 8.01 13.96 -18.99
N VAL A 117 7.58 14.45 -17.82
CA VAL A 117 7.13 15.83 -17.65
C VAL A 117 8.24 16.83 -17.96
N GLU A 118 9.47 16.59 -17.50
CA GLU A 118 10.61 17.46 -17.76
C GLU A 118 11.00 17.46 -19.25
N GLU A 119 11.03 16.30 -19.89
CA GLU A 119 11.28 16.17 -21.34
C GLU A 119 10.22 16.94 -22.16
N LEU A 120 8.93 16.79 -21.81
CA LEU A 120 7.85 17.52 -22.47
C LEU A 120 7.95 19.04 -22.24
N ARG A 121 8.37 19.48 -21.05
CA ARG A 121 8.62 20.90 -20.75
C ARG A 121 9.79 21.45 -21.57
N ALA A 122 10.88 20.70 -21.67
CA ALA A 122 12.04 21.10 -22.47
C ALA A 122 11.71 21.23 -23.96
N ILE A 123 10.93 20.31 -24.52
CA ILE A 123 10.46 20.37 -25.92
C ILE A 123 9.54 21.59 -26.14
N LYS A 124 8.66 21.91 -25.17
CA LYS A 124 7.79 23.09 -25.23
C LYS A 124 8.58 24.40 -25.22
N VAL A 125 9.71 24.45 -24.52
CA VAL A 125 10.59 25.64 -24.43
C VAL A 125 11.51 25.76 -25.66
N GLY A 126 11.92 24.66 -26.29
CA GLY A 126 12.76 24.66 -27.49
C GLY A 126 12.08 25.09 -28.81
N SER A 127 10.75 25.27 -28.82
CA SER A 127 9.98 25.64 -30.03
C SER A 127 9.89 27.16 -30.28
N HIS A 128 10.56 28.02 -29.51
CA HIS A 128 10.61 29.46 -29.81
C HIS A 128 12.02 30.06 -29.70
N PRO A 129 12.83 30.02 -30.78
CA PRO A 129 13.97 30.89 -30.95
C PRO A 129 13.66 32.15 -31.77
N ASN A 130 12.39 32.57 -31.91
CA ASN A 130 12.06 33.90 -32.42
C ASN A 130 10.74 34.40 -31.85
N GLY A 131 10.80 35.59 -31.25
CA GLY A 131 9.63 36.35 -30.81
C GLY A 131 8.73 36.67 -32.00
N HIS A 132 7.68 35.89 -32.18
CA HIS A 132 6.48 36.33 -32.87
C HIS A 132 5.35 36.28 -31.86
N HIS A 133 4.87 37.48 -31.54
CA HIS A 133 3.57 37.78 -30.93
C HIS A 133 2.55 36.67 -31.19
N SER A 134 2.40 35.77 -30.22
CA SER A 134 1.26 34.89 -30.13
C SER A 134 0.03 35.79 -29.96
N PRO A 135 -0.94 35.81 -30.89
CA PRO A 135 -2.17 36.55 -30.65
C PRO A 135 -2.84 36.00 -29.39
N PRO A 136 -3.50 36.84 -28.57
CA PRO A 136 -4.11 36.40 -27.33
C PRO A 136 -5.11 35.26 -27.59
N PRO A 137 -5.29 34.32 -26.65
CA PRO A 137 -6.18 33.16 -26.82
C PRO A 137 -7.61 33.55 -27.21
N SER A 138 -8.01 34.79 -26.97
CA SER A 138 -9.26 35.42 -27.41
C SER A 138 -9.43 35.56 -28.93
N ALA A 139 -8.35 35.45 -29.72
CA ALA A 139 -8.35 35.66 -31.18
C ALA A 139 -8.35 34.36 -32.01
N LEU A 140 -8.31 33.19 -31.33
CA LEU A 140 -8.41 31.88 -31.97
C LEU A 140 -9.84 31.37 -31.81
N THR A 141 -10.61 31.41 -32.90
CA THR A 141 -11.96 30.82 -32.92
C THR A 141 -11.90 29.48 -33.65
N MET A 142 -12.29 28.40 -32.96
CA MET A 142 -12.44 27.08 -33.57
C MET A 142 -13.76 27.01 -34.35
N CYS A 143 -13.70 26.61 -35.62
CA CYS A 143 -14.90 26.37 -36.42
C CYS A 143 -15.40 24.92 -36.19
N PRO A 144 -16.58 24.71 -35.60
CA PRO A 144 -17.05 23.37 -35.20
C PRO A 144 -17.51 22.49 -36.37
N ARG A 145 -17.30 22.88 -37.63
CA ARG A 145 -17.71 22.10 -38.80
C ARG A 145 -16.55 21.51 -39.62
N CYS A 146 -15.30 21.90 -39.37
CA CYS A 146 -14.14 21.40 -40.12
C CYS A 146 -12.87 21.22 -39.27
N GLU A 147 -12.97 21.34 -37.94
CA GLU A 147 -11.87 21.12 -36.98
C GLU A 147 -10.56 21.88 -37.27
N ARG A 148 -10.61 23.02 -37.96
CA ARG A 148 -9.41 23.84 -38.24
C ARG A 148 -9.42 25.12 -37.42
N VAL A 149 -8.25 25.47 -36.86
CA VAL A 149 -8.02 26.69 -36.09
C VAL A 149 -7.61 27.82 -37.05
N THR A 150 -8.28 28.97 -36.99
CA THR A 150 -7.91 30.17 -37.75
C THR A 150 -7.67 31.35 -36.80
N ALA A 151 -6.56 32.08 -37.02
CA ALA A 151 -6.23 33.31 -36.31
C ALA A 151 -6.72 34.53 -37.11
N THR A 152 -7.38 35.47 -36.44
CA THR A 152 -7.82 36.73 -37.07
C THR A 152 -6.72 37.79 -36.92
N THR A 153 -5.96 38.04 -37.99
CA THR A 153 -5.02 39.17 -38.08
C THR A 153 -5.71 40.37 -38.74
N THR A 154 -5.80 41.48 -38.01
CA THR A 154 -6.28 42.76 -38.53
C THR A 154 -5.22 43.42 -39.43
N ALA A 155 -5.55 43.50 -40.74
CA ALA A 155 -5.09 44.42 -41.79
C ALA A 155 -3.59 44.47 -42.18
N SER A 156 -3.25 44.07 -43.42
CA SER A 156 -3.22 44.95 -44.62
C SER A 156 -2.32 44.40 -45.76
N THR A 157 -2.87 44.41 -46.99
CA THR A 157 -2.15 44.62 -48.27
C THR A 157 -1.24 43.52 -48.88
N LYS A 158 -1.79 42.66 -49.77
CA LYS A 158 -1.50 42.60 -51.23
C LYS A 158 -2.10 41.33 -51.86
N MET A 159 -2.48 41.49 -53.12
CA MET A 159 -3.33 40.61 -53.91
C MET A 159 -2.65 39.30 -54.34
N SER A 160 -3.41 38.22 -54.43
CA SER A 160 -3.38 37.34 -55.62
C SER A 160 -4.63 36.45 -55.73
N SER A 161 -5.49 36.87 -56.68
CA SER A 161 -6.30 36.10 -57.63
C SER A 161 -6.86 34.70 -57.32
N HIS A 162 -8.21 34.64 -57.44
CA HIS A 162 -9.01 33.64 -58.18
C HIS A 162 -9.08 32.20 -57.61
N LEU A 163 -10.23 31.54 -57.48
CA LEU A 163 -11.47 31.58 -58.26
C LEU A 163 -12.64 31.15 -57.36
N ARG A 164 -13.72 31.95 -57.27
CA ARG A 164 -14.98 31.51 -56.69
C ARG A 164 -15.68 30.59 -57.69
N HIS A 165 -16.09 29.41 -57.24
CA HIS A 165 -17.19 28.70 -57.87
C HIS A 165 -18.39 28.63 -56.91
N ARG A 166 -19.56 28.69 -57.54
CA ARG A 166 -20.80 29.30 -57.10
C ARG A 166 -21.71 28.21 -56.48
N GLN A 167 -22.38 28.57 -55.38
CA GLN A 167 -23.59 27.97 -54.75
C GLN A 167 -24.73 27.74 -55.78
N PRO A 168 -25.89 27.05 -55.49
CA PRO A 168 -26.52 26.83 -54.17
C PRO A 168 -27.28 25.48 -53.97
N SER A 169 -27.81 25.19 -52.76
CA SER A 169 -29.26 24.91 -52.55
C SER A 169 -29.61 24.43 -51.12
N ALA A 170 -30.47 25.22 -50.48
CA ALA A 170 -31.67 24.92 -49.67
C ALA A 170 -31.74 23.79 -48.61
N ALA A 171 -32.42 24.19 -47.51
CA ALA A 171 -33.07 23.39 -46.46
C ALA A 171 -32.11 22.78 -45.39
N CYS A 172 -32.34 22.90 -44.09
CA CYS A 172 -33.61 22.90 -43.37
C CYS A 172 -33.62 23.87 -42.17
N TYR A 173 -34.82 24.38 -41.89
CA TYR A 173 -35.23 25.05 -40.66
C TYR A 173 -35.33 24.05 -39.48
N ASN A 174 -35.28 24.65 -38.27
CA ASN A 174 -35.45 24.14 -36.90
C ASN A 174 -34.22 23.52 -36.24
#